data_AF-A0A1Q6LDV6-F1
#
_entry.id   AF-A0A1Q6LDV6-F1
#
_cell.length_a   1.000
_cell.length_b   1.000
_cell.length_c   1.000
_cell.angle_alpha   90.00
_cell.angle_beta   90.00
_cell.angle_gamma   90.00
#
_symmetry.space_group_name_H-M   'P 1'
#
loop_
_entity.id
_entity.type
_entity.pdbx_description
1 polymer ?
#
loop_
_entity_poly.entity_id
_entity_poly.type
_entity_poly.pdbx_seq_one_letter_code
_entity_poly.pdbx_strand_id
1 'polypeptide(L)'
;MLEFKTIEELKPNPKLLELIKAYTYKTKKGKVKVLLNTNLQFIEPTEYLITYPITLNILEYKVNEISNKPFYIKEYKQKYNLKEVERIIQNATFDLN
;
A
#
# COMPACT_ATOMS: atom_id res chain seq x y z
N MET A 1 21.61 10.35 15.77
CA MET A 1 20.62 9.32 15.37
C MET A 1 19.28 10.03 15.24
N LEU A 2 18.53 9.84 14.16
CA LEU A 2 17.19 10.45 14.04
C LEU A 2 16.20 9.65 14.90
N GLU A 3 15.44 10.33 15.74
CA GLU A 3 14.48 9.71 16.65
C GLU A 3 13.05 10.03 16.23
N PHE A 4 12.20 9.00 16.14
CA PHE A 4 10.85 9.13 15.62
C PHE A 4 9.82 8.69 16.66
N LYS A 5 8.72 9.44 16.76
CA LYS A 5 7.54 9.08 17.55
C LYS A 5 6.39 8.76 16.61
N THR A 6 5.77 7.58 16.77
CA THR A 6 4.54 7.26 16.04
C THR A 6 3.37 8.04 16.65
N ILE A 7 2.61 8.75 15.81
CA ILE A 7 1.46 9.56 16.23
C ILE A 7 0.13 9.01 15.70
N GLU A 8 0.16 8.28 14.59
CA GLU A 8 -1.04 7.69 13.97
C GLU A 8 -0.66 6.35 13.34
N GLU A 9 -1.53 5.36 13.48
CA GLU A 9 -1.48 4.13 12.70
C GLU A 9 -2.56 4.19 11.60
N LEU A 10 -2.16 3.98 10.35
CA LEU A 10 -3.04 4.08 9.20
C LEU A 10 -3.95 2.87 9.09
N LYS A 11 -5.19 3.12 8.69
CA LYS A 11 -6.15 2.06 8.39
C LYS A 11 -5.94 1.56 6.96
N PRO A 12 -5.95 0.24 6.71
CA PRO A 12 -5.95 -0.30 5.37
C PRO A 12 -7.21 0.10 4.59
N ASN A 13 -7.08 0.12 3.26
CA ASN A 13 -8.15 0.41 2.33
C ASN A 13 -9.17 -0.74 2.29
N PRO A 14 -10.43 -0.51 2.68
CA PRO A 14 -11.43 -1.57 2.72
C PRO A 14 -11.72 -2.15 1.32
N LYS A 15 -11.66 -1.32 0.26
CA LYS A 15 -11.91 -1.79 -1.11
C LYS A 15 -10.80 -2.71 -1.61
N LEU A 16 -9.54 -2.39 -1.30
CA LEU A 16 -8.42 -3.26 -1.67
C LEU A 16 -8.46 -4.57 -0.87
N LEU A 17 -8.80 -4.52 0.42
CA LEU A 17 -8.96 -5.72 1.23
C LEU A 17 -10.08 -6.64 0.72
N GLU A 18 -11.18 -6.07 0.27
CA GLU A 18 -12.28 -6.82 -0.34
C GLU A 18 -11.84 -7.49 -1.66
N LEU A 19 -11.13 -6.75 -2.52
CA LEU A 19 -10.59 -7.26 -3.78
C LEU A 19 -9.64 -8.44 -3.57
N ILE A 20 -8.77 -8.38 -2.57
CA ILE A 20 -7.76 -9.42 -2.29
C ILE A 20 -8.24 -10.48 -1.29
N LYS A 21 -9.53 -10.46 -0.90
CA LYS A 21 -10.06 -11.35 0.15
C LYS A 21 -9.89 -12.84 -0.17
N ALA A 22 -9.94 -13.20 -1.45
CA ALA A 22 -9.76 -14.58 -1.92
C ALA A 22 -8.29 -15.02 -2.03
N TYR A 23 -7.33 -14.11 -1.80
CA TYR A 23 -5.91 -14.35 -1.96
C TYR A 23 -5.28 -14.69 -0.62
N THR A 24 -4.12 -15.34 -0.63
CA THR A 24 -3.27 -15.40 0.56
C THR A 24 -2.47 -14.10 0.64
N TYR A 25 -2.74 -13.27 1.64
CA TYR A 25 -2.05 -11.99 1.81
C TYR A 25 -1.70 -11.67 3.27
N LYS A 26 -0.72 -10.79 3.45
CA LYS A 26 -0.35 -10.17 4.72
C LYS A 26 -0.44 -8.66 4.59
N THR A 27 -0.97 -8.01 5.62
CA THR A 27 -1.07 -6.54 5.67
C THR A 27 -0.23 -5.98 6.80
N LYS A 28 0.58 -4.96 6.49
CA LYS A 28 1.30 -4.16 7.47
C LYS A 28 0.78 -2.74 7.40
N LYS A 29 0.16 -2.28 8.48
CA LYS A 29 -0.40 -0.93 8.56
C LYS A 29 0.70 0.12 8.47
N GLY A 30 0.43 1.16 7.67
CA GLY A 30 1.26 2.34 7.63
C GLY A 30 1.20 3.12 8.93
N LYS A 31 2.13 4.06 9.12
CA LYS A 31 2.25 4.86 10.34
C LYS A 31 2.65 6.27 9.99
N VAL A 32 2.04 7.25 10.64
CA VAL A 32 2.54 8.62 10.65
C VAL A 32 3.47 8.75 11.85
N LYS A 33 4.71 9.14 11.56
CA LYS A 33 5.76 9.38 12.54
C LYS A 33 6.16 10.84 12.49
N VAL A 34 6.46 11.42 13.64
CA VAL A 34 7.07 12.74 13.71
C VAL A 34 8.53 12.58 14.12
N LEU A 35 9.43 13.32 13.48
CA LEU A 35 10.81 13.44 13.92
C LEU A 35 10.82 14.31 15.19
N LEU A 36 11.37 13.76 16.29
CA LEU A 36 11.34 14.41 17.60
C LEU A 36 11.92 15.84 17.54
N ASN A 37 11.30 16.75 18.29
CA ASN A 37 11.66 18.16 18.36
C ASN A 37 11.54 18.93 17.03
N THR A 38 10.84 18.37 16.05
CA THR A 38 10.55 19.03 14.77
C THR A 38 9.08 18.88 14.40
N ASN A 39 8.63 19.65 13.41
CA ASN A 39 7.30 19.50 12.81
C ASN A 39 7.30 18.56 11.59
N LEU A 40 8.43 17.91 11.29
CA LEU A 40 8.56 17.04 10.11
C LEU A 40 7.85 15.71 10.37
N GLN A 41 6.89 15.41 9.50
CA GLN A 41 6.15 14.14 9.52
C GLN A 41 6.69 13.23 8.43
N PHE A 42 6.88 11.96 8.79
CA PHE A 42 7.18 10.87 7.89
C PHE A 42 6.00 9.93 7.85
N ILE A 43 5.55 9.58 6.66
CA ILE A 43 4.41 8.68 6.45
C ILE A 43 4.94 7.37 5.90
N GLU A 44 4.89 6.33 6.72
CA GLU A 44 5.09 4.96 6.28
C GLU A 44 3.82 4.47 5.56
N PRO A 45 3.91 3.94 4.34
CA PRO A 45 2.76 3.43 3.61
C PRO A 45 2.19 2.17 4.25
N THR A 46 0.91 1.89 4.00
CA THR A 46 0.32 0.59 4.28
C THR A 46 0.78 -0.40 3.22
N GLU A 47 1.32 -1.54 3.63
CA GLU A 47 1.84 -2.58 2.74
C GLU A 47 0.89 -3.77 2.69
N TYR A 48 0.57 -4.22 1.48
CA TYR A 48 -0.20 -5.43 1.18
C TYR A 48 0.70 -6.37 0.41
N LEU A 49 1.05 -7.49 1.03
CA LEU A 49 1.86 -8.54 0.42
C LEU A 49 0.94 -9.71 0.07
N ILE A 50 0.61 -9.85 -1.20
CA ILE A 50 -0.09 -11.00 -1.76
C ILE A 50 0.95 -12.06 -2.10
N THR A 51 0.77 -13.29 -1.62
CA THR A 51 1.72 -14.39 -1.82
C THR A 51 1.15 -15.54 -2.65
N TYR A 52 -0.17 -15.64 -2.81
CA TYR A 52 -0.83 -16.65 -3.65
C TYR A 52 -2.21 -16.16 -4.10
N PRO A 53 -2.63 -16.44 -5.36
CA PRO A 53 -1.91 -17.18 -6.40
C PRO A 53 -0.86 -16.37 -7.17
N ILE A 54 -0.85 -15.06 -6.98
CA ILE A 54 0.15 -14.14 -7.55
C ILE A 54 1.03 -13.57 -6.43
N THR A 55 2.25 -13.15 -6.78
CA THR A 55 3.12 -12.40 -5.87
C THR A 55 3.07 -10.92 -6.23
N LEU A 56 2.44 -10.11 -5.38
CA LEU A 56 2.37 -8.66 -5.53
C LEU A 56 2.60 -7.97 -4.18
N ASN A 57 3.46 -6.95 -4.18
CA ASN A 57 3.71 -6.09 -3.04
C ASN A 57 3.23 -4.67 -3.35
N ILE A 58 2.09 -4.31 -2.75
CA ILE A 58 1.40 -3.05 -2.97
C ILE A 58 1.63 -2.15 -1.77
N LEU A 59 2.18 -0.95 -2.00
CA LEU A 59 2.33 0.10 -1.02
C LEU A 59 1.27 1.18 -1.26
N GLU A 60 0.38 1.38 -0.29
CA GLU A 60 -0.58 2.47 -0.28
C GLU A 60 -0.04 3.65 0.53
N TYR A 61 0.26 4.74 -0.15
CA TYR A 61 0.66 5.99 0.46
C TYR A 61 -0.57 6.82 0.82
N LYS A 62 -0.61 7.37 2.05
CA LYS A 62 -1.56 8.43 2.41
C LYS A 62 -1.24 9.63 1.52
N VAL A 63 -2.16 9.97 0.62
CA VAL A 63 -1.92 11.01 -0.40
C VAL A 63 -1.76 12.36 0.29
N ASN A 64 -0.66 13.07 -0.04
CA ASN A 64 -0.54 14.51 0.19
C ASN A 64 0.08 15.26 -1.01
N GLU A 65 0.31 14.58 -2.15
CA GLU A 65 1.17 15.11 -3.22
C GLU A 65 0.69 14.73 -4.62
N ILE A 66 0.32 15.75 -5.42
CA ILE A 66 0.39 15.98 -6.90
C ILE A 66 -0.11 14.88 -7.87
N SER A 67 0.03 13.59 -7.54
CA SER A 67 -0.37 12.44 -8.34
C SER A 67 -1.55 11.73 -7.67
N ASN A 68 -2.70 11.66 -8.35
CA ASN A 68 -3.90 10.92 -7.93
C ASN A 68 -3.72 9.37 -7.89
N LYS A 69 -2.49 8.87 -7.71
CA LYS A 69 -2.11 7.45 -7.76
C LYS A 69 -1.42 7.03 -6.44
N PRO A 70 -2.20 6.71 -5.39
CA PRO A 70 -1.66 6.36 -4.07
C PRO A 70 -0.95 5.00 -3.99
N PHE A 71 -1.19 4.10 -4.96
CA PHE A 71 -0.71 2.72 -4.87
C PHE A 71 0.55 2.53 -5.69
N TYR A 72 1.64 2.11 -5.07
CA TYR A 72 2.86 1.70 -5.76
C TYR A 72 2.97 0.18 -5.72
N ILE A 73 3.18 -0.46 -6.87
CA ILE A 73 3.39 -1.91 -6.94
C ILE A 73 4.89 -2.15 -7.17
N LYS A 74 5.55 -2.86 -6.25
CA LYS A 74 7.02 -3.03 -6.30
C LYS A 74 7.47 -3.80 -7.52
N GLU A 75 6.71 -4.79 -7.94
CA GLU A 75 7.01 -5.67 -9.08
C GLU A 75 7.03 -4.90 -10.41
N TYR A 76 6.16 -3.89 -10.54
CA TYR A 76 6.08 -3.02 -11.74
C TYR A 76 6.85 -1.71 -11.59
N LYS A 77 7.34 -1.39 -10.39
CA LYS A 77 8.06 -0.15 -10.05
C LYS A 77 7.30 1.12 -10.47
N GLN A 78 5.97 1.09 -10.37
CA GLN A 78 5.10 2.16 -10.87
C GLN A 78 3.93 2.44 -9.91
N LYS A 79 3.43 3.68 -9.97
CA LYS A 79 2.24 4.14 -9.24
C LYS A 79 0.95 3.97 -10.07
N TYR A 80 -0.13 3.65 -9.38
CA TYR A 80 -1.45 3.34 -9.90
C TYR A 80 -2.56 3.95 -9.04
N ASN A 81 -3.70 4.20 -9.66
CA ASN A 81 -4.96 4.44 -8.95
C ASN A 81 -5.64 3.11 -8.60
N LEU A 82 -6.69 3.15 -7.78
CA LEU A 82 -7.39 1.93 -7.34
C LEU A 82 -7.94 1.09 -8.50
N LYS A 83 -8.50 1.74 -9.55
CA LYS A 83 -9.07 1.03 -10.71
C LYS A 83 -7.99 0.31 -11.53
N GLU A 84 -6.82 0.91 -11.65
CA GLU A 84 -5.68 0.29 -12.33
C GLU A 84 -5.15 -0.91 -11.52
N VAL A 85 -5.04 -0.78 -10.19
CA VAL A 85 -4.67 -1.89 -9.30
C VAL A 85 -5.67 -3.04 -9.41
N GLU A 86 -6.97 -2.73 -9.43
CA GLU A 86 -8.03 -3.72 -9.59
C GLU A 86 -7.87 -4.53 -10.88
N ARG A 87 -7.65 -3.86 -12.01
CA ARG A 87 -7.41 -4.50 -13.31
C ARG A 87 -6.16 -5.37 -13.30
N ILE A 88 -5.09 -4.91 -12.67
CA ILE A 88 -3.83 -5.67 -12.56
C ILE A 88 -4.06 -6.99 -11.81
N ILE A 89 -4.74 -6.93 -10.65
CA ILE A 89 -5.03 -8.10 -9.82
C ILE A 89 -5.95 -9.08 -10.56
N GLN A 90 -6.96 -8.57 -11.26
CA GLN A 90 -7.87 -9.38 -12.08
C GLN A 90 -7.12 -10.08 -13.22
N ASN A 91 -6.38 -9.34 -14.05
CA ASN A 91 -5.64 -9.89 -15.20
C ASN A 91 -4.62 -10.94 -14.76
N ALA A 92 -3.83 -10.65 -13.73
CA ALA A 92 -2.82 -11.58 -13.23
C ALA A 92 -3.43 -12.88 -12.68
N THR A 93 -4.73 -12.88 -12.34
CA THR A 93 -5.45 -14.07 -11.90
C THR A 93 -6.05 -14.86 -13.07
N PHE A 94 -6.43 -14.18 -14.16
CA PHE A 94 -6.87 -14.86 -15.39
C PHE A 94 -5.71 -15.56 -16.10
N ASP A 95 -4.50 -15.00 -16.07
CA ASP A 95 -3.31 -15.61 -16.68
C ASP A 95 -2.86 -16.93 -16.01
N LEU A 96 -3.47 -17.29 -14.86
CA LEU A 96 -3.19 -18.51 -14.11
C LEU A 96 -4.22 -19.64 -14.36
N ASN A 97 -5.33 -19.35 -15.05
CA ASN A 97 -6.37 -20.33 -15.40
C ASN A 97 -6.25 -20.76 -16.87
#